data_AF-A0A2N9NQ69-F1
#
_entry.id   AF-A0A2N9NQ69-F1
#
_cell.length_a   1.000
_cell.length_b   1.000
_cell.length_c   1.000
_cell.angle_alpha   90.00
_cell.angle_beta   90.00
_cell.angle_gamma   90.00
#
_symmetry.space_group_name_H-M   'P 1'
#
loop_
_entity.id
_entity.type
_entity.pdbx_description
1 polymer ?
#
loop_
_entity_poly.entity_id
_entity_poly.type
_entity_poly.pdbx_seq_one_letter_code
_entity_poly.pdbx_strand_id
1 'polypeptide(L)'
;MLRSQPATSEAVDFPCVEQVALLRRNLRKHSPETVALVTSLPPEELNAAQWLQANRAAWGIESGLHQRLDVSHHDDLCRVRKPQSMRVIGLFRRFSNSLCLHWRGRQKKPRHKTTTDFFTAMNAEHHRYAIRCIHARQPTFRTTS
;
A
#
# COMPACT_ATOMS: atom_id res chain seq x y z
N MET A 1 23.31 -2.30 1.94
CA MET A 1 23.95 -1.00 2.28
C MET A 1 23.46 0.02 1.29
N LEU A 2 23.04 1.21 1.73
CA LEU A 2 22.65 2.31 0.85
C LEU A 2 23.71 3.42 0.94
N ARG A 3 24.11 3.97 -0.19
CA ARG A 3 24.97 5.16 -0.30
C ARG A 3 24.27 6.15 -1.21
N SER A 4 24.14 7.40 -0.79
CA SER A 4 23.53 8.47 -1.58
C SER A 4 24.48 9.65 -1.69
N GLN A 5 24.36 10.40 -2.78
CA GLN A 5 25.10 11.64 -3.01
C GLN A 5 24.24 12.61 -3.83
N PRO A 6 24.44 13.94 -3.67
CA PRO A 6 23.86 14.92 -4.58
C PRO A 6 24.27 14.65 -6.03
N ALA A 7 23.40 14.99 -6.97
CA ALA A 7 23.68 14.88 -8.40
C ALA A 7 22.87 15.93 -9.16
N THR A 8 23.41 16.42 -10.27
CA THR A 8 22.69 17.33 -11.18
C THR A 8 22.10 16.56 -12.35
N SER A 9 21.07 17.14 -12.97
CA SER A 9 20.38 16.53 -14.12
C SER A 9 21.34 16.25 -15.28
N GLU A 10 22.29 17.14 -15.55
CA GLU A 10 23.29 17.01 -16.60
C GLU A 10 24.29 15.88 -16.32
N ALA A 11 24.64 15.67 -15.05
CA ALA A 11 25.63 14.67 -14.67
C ALA A 11 25.09 13.23 -14.81
N VAL A 12 23.77 13.04 -14.73
CA VAL A 12 23.13 11.71 -14.77
C VAL A 12 22.16 11.53 -15.93
N ASP A 13 22.03 12.53 -16.81
CA ASP A 13 21.10 12.56 -17.94
C ASP A 13 19.66 12.19 -17.55
N PHE A 14 19.18 12.78 -16.45
CA PHE A 14 17.83 12.55 -15.95
C PHE A 14 17.23 13.85 -15.39
N PRO A 15 16.03 14.25 -15.82
CA PRO A 15 15.47 15.54 -15.46
C PRO A 15 15.11 15.63 -13.97
N CYS A 16 15.32 16.81 -13.40
CA CYS A 16 14.95 17.16 -12.04
C CYS A 16 15.63 16.32 -10.95
N VAL A 17 16.76 15.66 -11.24
CA VAL A 17 17.52 14.95 -10.20
C VAL A 17 18.23 15.94 -9.29
N GLU A 18 18.09 15.72 -7.99
CA GLU A 18 18.82 16.41 -6.93
C GLU A 18 19.81 15.45 -6.22
N GLN A 19 19.53 14.14 -6.22
CA GLN A 19 20.43 13.14 -5.67
C GLN A 19 20.21 11.74 -6.27
N VAL A 20 21.27 10.94 -6.22
CA VAL A 20 21.27 9.53 -6.61
C VAL A 20 21.69 8.63 -5.45
N ALA A 21 21.25 7.38 -5.47
CA ALA A 21 21.66 6.39 -4.49
C ALA A 21 21.95 5.01 -5.11
N LEU A 22 22.90 4.30 -4.51
CA LEU A 22 23.16 2.89 -4.79
C LEU A 22 22.73 2.06 -3.57
N LEU A 23 21.80 1.15 -3.79
CA LEU A 23 21.36 0.18 -2.79
C LEU A 23 21.90 -1.21 -3.15
N ARG A 24 22.77 -1.74 -2.29
CA ARG A 24 23.11 -3.17 -2.32
C ARG A 24 22.13 -3.95 -1.46
N ARG A 25 21.35 -4.84 -2.09
CA ARG A 25 20.36 -5.72 -1.45
C ARG A 25 20.82 -7.18 -1.48
N ASN A 26 20.67 -7.85 -0.34
CA ASN A 26 20.92 -9.28 -0.18
C ASN A 26 19.55 -9.97 -0.09
N LEU A 27 19.18 -10.71 -1.13
CA LEU A 27 17.93 -11.45 -1.19
C LEU A 27 18.21 -12.90 -0.78
N ARG A 28 17.35 -13.49 0.05
CA ARG A 28 17.61 -14.83 0.63
C ARG A 28 17.85 -15.93 -0.41
N LYS A 29 17.21 -15.83 -1.58
CA LYS A 29 17.25 -16.85 -2.65
C LYS A 29 17.96 -16.38 -3.93
N HIS A 30 18.50 -15.16 -3.94
CA HIS A 30 19.14 -14.59 -5.13
C HIS A 30 20.50 -14.02 -4.79
N SER A 31 21.38 -13.95 -5.80
CA SER A 31 22.66 -13.27 -5.67
C SER A 31 22.45 -11.82 -5.20
N PRO A 32 23.34 -11.27 -4.36
CA PRO A 32 23.33 -9.86 -4.04
C PRO A 32 23.33 -9.02 -5.31
N GLU A 33 22.53 -7.98 -5.30
CA GLU A 33 22.41 -7.07 -6.45
C GLU A 33 22.50 -5.62 -5.99
N THR A 34 22.89 -4.76 -6.93
CA THR A 34 23.03 -3.33 -6.71
C THR A 34 22.02 -2.62 -7.60
N VAL A 35 21.19 -1.78 -6.99
CA VAL A 35 20.14 -1.01 -7.67
C VAL A 35 20.49 0.47 -7.59
N ALA A 36 20.41 1.16 -8.72
CA ALA A 36 20.50 2.61 -8.78
C ALA A 36 19.11 3.23 -8.56
N LEU A 37 19.08 4.27 -7.73
CA LEU A 37 17.89 5.03 -7.38
C LEU A 37 18.15 6.50 -7.68
N VAL A 38 17.10 7.22 -8.11
CA VAL A 38 17.14 8.65 -8.42
C VAL A 38 15.93 9.33 -7.77
N THR A 39 16.06 10.59 -7.38
CA THR A 39 14.96 11.38 -6.82
C THR A 39 15.17 12.87 -7.10
N SER A 40 14.06 13.60 -7.12
CA SER A 40 14.04 15.06 -7.15
C SER A 40 14.02 15.70 -5.77
N LEU A 41 14.06 14.90 -4.69
CA LEU A 41 14.17 15.42 -3.32
C LEU A 41 15.64 15.70 -3.01
N PRO A 42 15.99 16.85 -2.41
CA PRO A 42 17.37 17.11 -2.03
C PRO A 42 17.77 16.33 -0.77
N PRO A 43 19.09 16.19 -0.47
CA PRO A 43 19.59 15.39 0.66
C PRO A 43 19.04 15.79 2.04
N GLU A 44 18.71 17.07 2.23
CA GLU A 44 18.10 17.61 3.45
C GLU A 44 16.66 17.11 3.69
N GLU A 45 15.92 16.77 2.63
CA GLU A 45 14.56 16.23 2.71
C GLU A 45 14.53 14.70 2.70
N LEU A 46 15.53 14.08 2.07
CA LEU A 46 15.63 12.63 1.95
C LEU A 46 17.08 12.15 2.16
N ASN A 47 17.42 11.90 3.42
CA ASN A 47 18.70 11.30 3.78
C ASN A 47 18.75 9.78 3.50
N ALA A 48 19.92 9.17 3.62
CA ALA A 48 20.14 7.76 3.33
C ALA A 48 19.25 6.79 4.14
N ALA A 49 18.89 7.14 5.38
CA ALA A 49 17.99 6.32 6.21
C ALA A 49 16.55 6.39 5.69
N GLN A 50 16.08 7.59 5.34
CA GLN A 50 14.75 7.82 4.77
C GLN A 50 14.63 7.17 3.38
N TRP A 51 15.68 7.23 2.56
CA TRP A 51 15.78 6.48 1.31
C TRP A 51 15.49 4.98 1.50
N LEU A 52 16.20 4.35 2.45
CA LEU A 52 16.06 2.93 2.71
C LEU A 52 14.66 2.60 3.23
N GLN A 53 14.08 3.47 4.07
CA GLN A 53 12.71 3.33 4.56
C GLN A 53 11.69 3.42 3.42
N ALA A 54 11.79 4.44 2.57
CA ALA A 54 10.90 4.64 1.42
C ALA A 54 10.99 3.47 0.43
N ASN A 55 12.21 3.01 0.11
CA ASN A 55 12.38 1.86 -0.77
C ASN A 55 11.74 0.59 -0.19
N ARG A 56 11.89 0.34 1.11
CA ARG A 56 11.22 -0.81 1.76
C ARG A 56 9.69 -0.63 1.77
N ALA A 57 9.22 0.58 2.03
CA ALA A 57 7.79 0.88 2.08
C ALA A 57 7.10 0.71 0.72
N ALA A 58 7.80 0.94 -0.39
CA ALA A 58 7.28 0.72 -1.74
C ALA A 58 6.78 -0.72 -1.96
N TRP A 59 7.45 -1.72 -1.38
CA TRP A 59 6.97 -3.11 -1.41
C TRP A 59 5.65 -3.35 -0.67
N GLY A 60 5.26 -2.43 0.22
CA GLY A 60 3.95 -2.43 0.86
C GLY A 60 2.79 -2.23 -0.13
N ILE A 61 3.05 -1.68 -1.33
CA ILE A 61 2.05 -1.56 -2.39
C ILE A 61 1.71 -2.96 -2.91
N GLU A 62 2.72 -3.74 -3.27
CA GLU A 62 2.54 -5.10 -3.81
C GLU A 62 2.02 -6.07 -2.75
N SER A 63 2.76 -6.18 -1.63
CA SER A 63 2.42 -7.10 -0.54
C SER A 63 1.18 -6.70 0.26
N GLY A 64 0.79 -5.43 0.20
CA GLY A 64 -0.32 -4.89 0.97
C GLY A 64 -1.57 -4.65 0.13
N LEU A 65 -1.47 -3.78 -0.87
CA LEU A 65 -2.63 -3.33 -1.65
C LEU A 65 -2.99 -4.32 -2.75
N HIS A 66 -2.04 -4.69 -3.62
CA HIS A 66 -2.30 -5.58 -4.75
C HIS A 66 -2.75 -6.96 -4.29
N GLN A 67 -2.01 -7.58 -3.37
CA GLN A 67 -2.41 -8.88 -2.80
C GLN A 67 -3.87 -8.90 -2.30
N ARG A 68 -4.35 -7.83 -1.65
CA ARG A 68 -5.74 -7.76 -1.18
C ARG A 68 -6.72 -7.63 -2.33
N LEU A 69 -6.41 -6.83 -3.34
CA LEU A 69 -7.27 -6.68 -4.52
C LEU A 69 -7.37 -8.02 -5.26
N ASP A 70 -6.24 -8.62 -5.57
CA ASP A 70 -6.17 -9.80 -6.42
C ASP A 70 -6.75 -11.02 -5.70
N VAL A 71 -6.33 -11.25 -4.45
CA VAL A 71 -6.67 -12.48 -3.71
C VAL A 71 -7.89 -12.33 -2.83
N SER A 72 -8.07 -11.22 -2.11
CA SER A 72 -9.21 -11.08 -1.18
C SER A 72 -10.47 -10.54 -1.88
N HIS A 73 -10.31 -9.60 -2.81
CA HIS A 73 -11.43 -9.03 -3.58
C HIS A 73 -11.69 -9.75 -4.90
N HIS A 74 -10.85 -10.73 -5.25
CA HIS A 74 -10.91 -11.46 -6.51
C HIS A 74 -10.95 -10.51 -7.72
N ASP A 75 -10.09 -9.49 -7.72
CA ASP A 75 -10.04 -8.48 -8.79
C ASP A 75 -9.75 -9.15 -10.15
N ASP A 76 -8.81 -10.10 -10.19
CA ASP A 76 -8.44 -10.90 -11.37
C ASP A 76 -9.61 -11.74 -11.92
N LEU A 77 -10.51 -12.21 -11.04
CA LEU A 77 -11.68 -12.99 -11.44
C LEU A 77 -12.86 -12.11 -11.88
N CYS A 78 -12.74 -10.79 -11.77
CA CYS A 78 -13.80 -9.87 -12.15
C CYS A 78 -14.10 -9.98 -13.64
N ARG A 79 -15.38 -10.15 -14.01
CA ARG A 79 -15.83 -10.30 -15.41
C ARG A 79 -16.32 -9.00 -16.03
N VAL A 80 -16.23 -7.88 -15.32
CA VAL A 80 -16.62 -6.57 -15.87
C VAL A 80 -15.60 -6.16 -16.94
N ARG A 81 -16.10 -5.75 -18.11
CA ARG A 81 -15.26 -5.39 -19.28
C ARG A 81 -15.46 -3.97 -19.78
N LYS A 82 -16.43 -3.23 -19.24
CA LYS A 82 -16.67 -1.82 -19.60
C LYS A 82 -15.69 -0.92 -18.83
N PRO A 83 -14.88 -0.06 -19.49
CA PRO A 83 -13.85 0.74 -18.83
C PRO A 83 -14.36 1.60 -17.66
N GLN A 84 -15.50 2.27 -17.84
CA GLN A 84 -16.11 3.09 -16.78
C GLN A 84 -16.54 2.23 -15.58
N SER A 85 -17.14 1.07 -15.83
CA SER A 85 -17.55 0.14 -14.78
C SER A 85 -16.35 -0.45 -14.03
N MET A 86 -15.27 -0.79 -14.74
CA MET A 86 -14.01 -1.25 -14.12
C MET A 86 -13.42 -0.17 -13.21
N ARG A 87 -13.41 1.09 -13.64
CA ARG A 87 -12.93 2.21 -12.82
C ARG A 87 -13.74 2.37 -11.54
N VAL A 88 -15.08 2.31 -11.63
CA VAL A 88 -15.97 2.44 -10.47
C VAL A 88 -15.75 1.29 -9.49
N ILE A 89 -15.70 0.04 -9.96
CA ILE A 89 -15.47 -1.13 -9.11
C ILE A 89 -14.08 -1.07 -8.46
N GLY A 90 -13.04 -0.73 -9.22
CA GLY A 90 -11.69 -0.58 -8.70
C GLY A 90 -11.60 0.49 -7.60
N LEU A 91 -12.33 1.60 -7.74
CA LEU A 91 -12.43 2.63 -6.71
C LEU A 91 -13.08 2.08 -5.42
N PHE A 92 -14.22 1.39 -5.54
CA PHE A 92 -14.90 0.82 -4.37
C PHE A 92 -14.09 -0.26 -3.65
N ARG A 93 -13.36 -1.11 -4.39
CA ARG A 93 -12.45 -2.12 -3.80
C ARG A 93 -11.31 -1.47 -3.02
N ARG A 94 -10.69 -0.41 -3.57
CA ARG A 94 -9.65 0.37 -2.87
C ARG A 94 -10.20 1.11 -1.65
N PHE A 95 -11.41 1.66 -1.75
CA PHE A 95 -12.10 2.26 -0.61
C PHE A 95 -12.37 1.23 0.50
N SER A 96 -12.88 0.04 0.13
CA SER A 96 -13.08 -1.07 1.06
C SER A 96 -11.78 -1.50 1.75
N ASN A 97 -10.65 -1.55 1.03
CA ASN A 97 -9.34 -1.80 1.64
C ASN A 97 -8.96 -0.73 2.68
N SER A 98 -9.24 0.55 2.41
CA SER A 98 -8.98 1.62 3.38
C SER A 98 -9.81 1.43 4.66
N LEU A 99 -11.10 1.11 4.53
CA LEU A 99 -11.96 0.78 5.67
C LEU A 99 -11.46 -0.45 6.42
N CYS A 100 -11.03 -1.50 5.71
CA CYS A 100 -10.46 -2.70 6.30
C CYS A 100 -9.21 -2.38 7.14
N LEU A 101 -8.28 -1.59 6.62
CA LEU A 101 -7.04 -1.23 7.33
C LEU A 101 -7.34 -0.42 8.59
N HIS A 102 -8.29 0.50 8.50
CA HIS A 102 -8.73 1.32 9.61
C HIS A 102 -9.49 0.51 10.68
N TRP A 103 -10.40 -0.37 10.27
CA TRP A 103 -11.07 -1.33 11.17
C TRP A 103 -10.06 -2.23 11.87
N ARG A 104 -9.07 -2.76 11.13
CA ARG A 104 -8.01 -3.64 11.63
C ARG A 104 -7.17 -2.96 12.71
N GLY A 105 -6.80 -1.70 12.50
CA GLY A 105 -6.02 -0.90 13.46
C GLY A 105 -6.73 -0.69 14.80
N ARG A 106 -8.07 -0.83 14.85
CA ARG A 106 -8.88 -0.70 16.07
C ARG A 106 -9.12 -2.02 16.81
N GLN A 107 -8.62 -3.15 16.29
CA GLN A 107 -8.80 -4.46 16.92
C GLN A 107 -7.76 -4.69 18.02
N LYS A 108 -8.10 -5.50 19.03
CA LYS A 108 -7.16 -5.83 20.14
C LYS A 108 -5.86 -6.46 19.66
N LYS A 109 -5.91 -7.27 18.59
CA LYS A 109 -4.74 -7.93 17.99
C LYS A 109 -4.73 -7.72 16.46
N PRO A 110 -4.37 -6.54 15.96
CA PRO A 110 -4.47 -6.17 14.54
C PRO A 110 -3.73 -7.13 13.59
N ARG A 111 -2.60 -7.68 14.05
CA ARG A 111 -1.77 -8.62 13.28
C ARG A 111 -2.43 -9.95 12.95
N HIS A 112 -3.47 -10.33 13.71
CA HIS A 112 -4.21 -11.58 13.54
C HIS A 112 -5.54 -11.37 12.79
N LYS A 113 -5.72 -10.21 12.17
CA LYS A 113 -6.95 -9.84 11.48
C LYS A 113 -6.69 -9.67 9.99
N THR A 114 -7.44 -10.43 9.21
CA THR A 114 -7.35 -10.54 7.76
C THR A 114 -8.45 -9.73 7.07
N THR A 115 -8.37 -9.60 5.75
CA THR A 115 -9.44 -9.00 4.94
C THR A 115 -10.71 -9.84 5.01
N THR A 116 -10.58 -11.17 5.10
CA THR A 116 -11.71 -12.08 5.27
C THR A 116 -12.42 -11.85 6.61
N ASP A 117 -11.67 -11.67 7.71
CA ASP A 117 -12.26 -11.32 9.01
C ASP A 117 -13.05 -10.01 8.94
N PHE A 118 -12.53 -9.02 8.20
CA PHE A 118 -13.23 -7.76 7.97
C PHE A 118 -14.53 -7.98 7.20
N PHE A 119 -14.53 -8.77 6.13
CA PHE A 119 -15.75 -9.09 5.39
C PHE A 119 -16.77 -9.83 6.24
N THR A 120 -16.34 -10.81 7.04
CA THR A 120 -17.21 -11.48 8.01
C THR A 120 -17.85 -10.49 8.98
N ALA A 121 -17.07 -9.56 9.53
CA ALA A 121 -17.58 -8.52 10.43
C ALA A 121 -18.55 -7.56 9.73
N MET A 122 -18.27 -7.17 8.49
CA MET A 122 -19.15 -6.30 7.70
C MET A 122 -20.41 -7.02 7.22
N ASN A 123 -20.39 -8.36 7.09
CA ASN A 123 -21.53 -9.20 6.71
C ASN A 123 -22.43 -9.55 7.90
N ALA A 124 -21.91 -9.45 9.13
CA ALA A 124 -22.65 -9.76 10.33
C ALA A 124 -23.95 -8.94 10.41
N GLU A 125 -24.99 -9.56 10.98
CA GLU A 125 -26.32 -8.97 11.14
C GLU A 125 -26.88 -8.40 9.83
N HIS A 126 -26.81 -9.16 8.73
CA HIS A 126 -27.32 -8.74 7.41
C HIS A 126 -26.75 -7.40 6.94
N HIS A 127 -25.42 -7.25 7.03
CA HIS A 127 -24.70 -6.03 6.66
C HIS A 127 -24.95 -4.79 7.54
N ARG A 128 -25.60 -4.94 8.71
CA ARG A 128 -25.89 -3.80 9.59
C ARG A 128 -24.67 -2.94 9.88
N TYR A 129 -23.51 -3.55 10.12
CA TYR A 129 -22.27 -2.83 10.40
C TYR A 129 -21.76 -2.04 9.20
N ALA A 130 -21.85 -2.62 8.00
CA ALA A 130 -21.46 -1.94 6.77
C ALA A 130 -22.38 -0.74 6.50
N ILE A 131 -23.70 -0.94 6.61
CA ILE A 131 -24.71 0.12 6.45
C ILE A 131 -24.48 1.24 7.47
N ARG A 132 -24.28 0.91 8.75
CA ARG A 132 -23.96 1.91 9.77
C ARG A 132 -22.69 2.69 9.42
N CYS A 133 -21.67 2.01 8.91
CA CYS A 133 -20.40 2.65 8.54
C CYS A 133 -20.57 3.68 7.42
N ILE A 134 -21.33 3.35 6.36
CA ILE A 134 -21.49 4.23 5.21
C ILE A 134 -22.41 5.43 5.49
N HIS A 135 -23.36 5.29 6.42
CA HIS A 135 -24.30 6.36 6.78
C HIS A 135 -23.84 7.21 7.96
N ALA A 136 -22.84 6.78 8.73
CA ALA A 136 -22.39 7.52 9.90
C ALA A 136 -21.49 8.71 9.51
N ARG A 137 -21.79 9.88 10.09
CA ARG A 137 -20.87 11.04 10.05
C ARG A 137 -19.54 10.75 10.75
N GLN A 138 -19.55 9.84 11.74
CA GLN A 138 -18.36 9.36 12.45
C GLN A 138 -18.48 7.84 12.70
N PRO A 139 -18.06 6.99 11.75
CA PRO A 139 -18.25 5.54 11.86
C PRO A 139 -17.38 4.92 12.97
N THR A 140 -18.03 4.18 13.86
CA THR A 140 -17.35 3.39 14.89
C THR A 140 -17.20 1.94 14.42
N PHE A 141 -15.95 1.46 14.41
CA PHE A 141 -15.59 0.08 14.05
C PHE A 141 -15.48 -0.84 15.28
N ARG A 142 -16.12 -0.45 16.39
CA ARG A 142 -16.29 -1.32 17.55
C ARG A 142 -17.45 -2.25 17.26
N THR A 143 -17.16 -3.54 17.12
CA THR A 143 -18.15 -4.60 17.28
C THR A 143 -18.50 -4.64 18.76
N THR A 144 -19.75 -4.36 19.12
CA THR A 144 -20.27 -4.65 20.46
C THR A 144 -20.24 -6.16 20.62
N SER A 145 -19.53 -6.62 21.66
CA SER A 145 -19.52 -8.04 22.05
C SER A 145 -20.92 -8.51 22.42
#